data_AF-A0A819HT29-F1
#
_entry.id   AF-A0A819HT29-F1
#
_cell.length_a   1.000
_cell.length_b   1.000
_cell.length_c   1.000
_cell.angle_alpha   90.00
_cell.angle_beta   90.00
_cell.angle_gamma   90.00
#
_symmetry.space_group_name_H-M   'P 1'
#
loop_
_entity.id
_entity.type
_entity.pdbx_description
1 polymer ?
#
loop_
_entity_poly.entity_id
_entity_poly.type
_entity_poly.pdbx_seq_one_letter_code
_entity_poly.pdbx_strand_id
1 'polypeptide(L)'
;VPGPGQCFIRYQVVDKDGKPLKEPQFKTVVGPVIVTKNPCPYASYMLVLEAVDCSELNCLADVIVFSTDDNRPDSNKISGSDLDGDHYFVRQHLQLSRKVEPLDYASLAKTTSVDPKPKTYYNIIKHCYLLLGATNYGEIYNLHATVVDKNLEKCPQRTCQKVAIELANMFSIANEYNLNLK
;
A
#
# COMPACT_ATOMS: atom_id res chain seq x y z
N VAL A 1 -11.16 -2.72 -20.14
CA VAL A 1 -10.62 -2.17 -18.85
C VAL A 1 -10.85 -3.19 -17.74
N PRO A 2 -9.98 -3.27 -16.70
CA PRO A 2 -10.08 -4.28 -15.65
C PRO A 2 -11.31 -4.07 -14.75
N GLY A 3 -12.00 -5.17 -14.41
CA GLY A 3 -13.12 -5.18 -13.46
C GLY A 3 -12.70 -5.36 -12.00
N PRO A 4 -13.64 -5.40 -11.04
CA PRO A 4 -13.34 -5.57 -9.61
C PRO A 4 -12.43 -6.76 -9.30
N GLY A 5 -11.39 -6.55 -8.50
CA GLY A 5 -10.39 -7.57 -8.17
C GLY A 5 -9.44 -7.94 -9.32
N GLN A 6 -9.53 -7.23 -10.45
CA GLN A 6 -8.62 -7.36 -11.59
C GLN A 6 -7.70 -6.15 -11.71
N CYS A 7 -6.56 -6.36 -12.36
CA CYS A 7 -5.66 -5.28 -12.74
C CYS A 7 -5.11 -5.51 -14.16
N PHE A 8 -4.67 -4.44 -14.80
CA PHE A 8 -3.86 -4.52 -16.02
C PHE A 8 -2.43 -4.14 -15.68
N ILE A 9 -1.47 -4.96 -16.09
CA ILE A 9 -0.04 -4.68 -15.88
C ILE A 9 0.68 -4.92 -17.19
N ARG A 10 1.42 -3.91 -17.64
CA ARG A 10 2.28 -4.00 -18.81
C ARG A 10 3.58 -3.27 -18.55
N TYR A 11 4.69 -3.90 -18.92
CA TYR A 11 6.02 -3.32 -18.74
C TYR A 11 6.88 -3.50 -19.99
N GLN A 12 7.84 -2.61 -20.16
CA GLN A 12 8.88 -2.72 -21.17
C GLN A 12 9.89 -3.79 -20.76
N VAL A 13 10.25 -4.66 -21.69
CA VAL A 13 11.31 -5.65 -21.49
C VAL A 13 12.65 -4.93 -21.55
N VAL A 14 13.49 -5.21 -20.56
CA VAL A 14 14.84 -4.67 -20.43
C VAL A 14 15.88 -5.78 -20.59
N ASP A 15 17.12 -5.40 -20.90
CA ASP A 15 18.27 -6.30 -20.90
C ASP A 15 18.73 -6.64 -19.48
N LYS A 16 19.83 -7.40 -19.37
CA LYS A 16 20.39 -7.85 -18.09
C LYS A 16 20.90 -6.69 -17.21
N ASP A 17 21.20 -5.54 -17.80
CA ASP A 17 21.67 -4.34 -17.11
C ASP A 17 20.51 -3.39 -16.78
N GLY A 18 19.26 -3.79 -17.06
CA GLY A 18 18.07 -2.98 -16.83
C GLY A 18 17.84 -1.90 -17.89
N LYS A 19 18.54 -1.95 -19.03
CA LYS A 19 18.37 -0.97 -20.11
C LYS A 19 17.28 -1.42 -21.09
N PRO A 20 16.52 -0.48 -21.67
CA PRO A 20 15.60 -0.80 -22.75
C PRO A 20 16.29 -1.54 -23.91
N LEU A 21 15.61 -2.54 -24.47
CA LEU A 21 16.07 -3.22 -25.68
C LEU A 21 16.16 -2.25 -26.87
N LYS A 22 17.08 -2.52 -27.81
CA LYS A 22 17.23 -1.72 -29.05
C LYS A 22 15.92 -1.60 -29.83
N GLU A 23 15.17 -2.69 -29.89
CA GLU A 23 13.80 -2.70 -30.38
C GLU A 23 12.87 -2.84 -29.17
N PRO A 24 12.01 -1.84 -28.89
CA PRO A 24 11.11 -1.88 -27.74
C PRO A 24 10.20 -3.11 -27.79
N GLN A 25 10.30 -3.94 -26.76
CA GLN A 25 9.39 -5.05 -26.53
C GLN A 25 8.62 -4.80 -25.25
N PHE A 26 7.35 -5.18 -25.23
CA PHE A 26 6.49 -5.05 -24.07
C PHE A 26 5.90 -6.40 -23.70
N LYS A 27 5.66 -6.58 -22.41
CA LYS A 27 5.01 -7.78 -21.88
C LYS A 27 3.81 -7.39 -21.03
N THR A 28 2.66 -7.93 -21.39
CA THR A 28 1.45 -7.87 -20.57
C THR A 28 1.45 -9.07 -19.61
N VAL A 29 1.14 -8.80 -18.36
CA VAL A 29 1.01 -9.83 -17.32
C VAL A 29 -0.42 -10.36 -17.33
N VAL A 30 -0.56 -11.68 -17.30
CA VAL A 30 -1.86 -12.36 -17.18
C VAL A 30 -1.77 -13.42 -16.09
N GLY A 31 -2.86 -13.59 -15.34
CA GLY A 31 -2.97 -14.55 -14.25
C GLY A 31 -2.86 -13.93 -12.85
N PRO A 32 -2.87 -14.75 -11.80
CA PRO A 32 -2.86 -14.28 -10.42
C PRO A 32 -1.54 -13.59 -10.08
N VAL A 33 -1.66 -12.40 -9.49
CA VAL A 33 -0.55 -11.58 -9.02
C VAL A 33 -0.75 -11.16 -7.58
N ILE A 34 0.37 -10.97 -6.88
CA ILE A 34 0.39 -10.27 -5.60
C ILE A 34 0.89 -8.86 -5.84
N VAL A 35 0.16 -7.90 -5.30
CA VAL A 35 0.48 -6.47 -5.38
C VAL A 35 0.60 -5.91 -3.98
N THR A 36 1.65 -5.16 -3.71
CA THR A 36 1.83 -4.45 -2.44
C THR A 36 2.60 -3.15 -2.63
N LYS A 37 2.62 -2.31 -1.59
CA LYS A 37 3.38 -1.07 -1.52
C LYS A 37 4.24 -1.09 -0.28
N ASN A 38 5.46 -0.56 -0.38
CA ASN A 38 6.32 -0.38 0.78
C ASN A 38 6.03 0.95 1.48
N PRO A 39 6.10 0.99 2.82
CA PRO A 39 6.33 -0.13 3.74
C PRO A 39 5.11 -1.06 3.90
N CYS A 40 5.34 -2.37 3.96
CA CYS A 40 4.31 -3.41 4.13
C CYS A 40 4.48 -4.17 5.46
N PRO A 41 4.15 -3.57 6.62
CA PRO A 41 4.30 -4.24 7.92
C PRO A 41 3.29 -5.35 8.16
N TYR A 42 2.16 -5.37 7.44
CA TYR A 42 1.08 -6.31 7.67
C TYR A 42 0.62 -7.02 6.41
N ALA A 43 0.30 -8.31 6.53
CA ALA A 43 -0.09 -9.14 5.40
C ALA A 43 -1.36 -8.64 4.69
N SER A 44 -2.24 -7.90 5.37
CA SER A 44 -3.44 -7.29 4.77
C SER A 44 -3.10 -6.14 3.79
N TYR A 45 -1.84 -5.70 3.71
CA TYR A 45 -1.37 -4.68 2.76
C TYR A 45 -0.91 -5.32 1.44
N MET A 46 -1.01 -6.65 1.33
CA MET A 46 -0.79 -7.38 0.10
C MET A 46 -2.15 -7.78 -0.47
N LEU A 47 -2.40 -7.45 -1.73
CA LEU A 47 -3.58 -7.91 -2.44
C LEU A 47 -3.22 -9.00 -3.41
N VAL A 48 -4.11 -9.99 -3.51
CA VAL A 48 -4.10 -10.94 -4.62
C VAL A 48 -5.12 -10.43 -5.64
N LEU A 49 -4.65 -10.08 -6.83
CA LEU A 49 -5.48 -9.62 -7.94
C LEU A 49 -5.31 -10.56 -9.13
N GLU A 50 -6.30 -10.57 -10.04
CA GLU A 50 -6.17 -11.24 -11.33
C GLU A 50 -5.66 -10.24 -12.37
N ALA A 51 -4.45 -10.46 -12.89
CA ALA A 51 -3.94 -9.66 -14.00
C ALA A 51 -4.61 -10.10 -15.30
N VAL A 52 -5.23 -9.15 -16.01
CA VAL A 52 -5.96 -9.40 -17.25
C VAL A 52 -5.40 -8.58 -18.39
N ASP A 53 -5.40 -9.15 -19.59
CA ASP A 53 -5.10 -8.40 -20.80
C ASP A 53 -6.29 -7.52 -21.19
N CYS A 54 -6.02 -6.25 -21.45
CA CYS A 54 -7.00 -5.24 -21.85
C CYS A 54 -6.47 -4.54 -23.09
N SER A 55 -6.99 -4.91 -24.26
CA SER A 55 -6.48 -4.41 -25.54
C SER A 55 -6.59 -2.89 -25.66
N GLU A 56 -7.57 -2.27 -25.01
CA GLU A 56 -7.77 -0.82 -24.99
C GLU A 56 -6.70 -0.07 -24.20
N LEU A 57 -6.00 -0.77 -23.28
CA LEU A 57 -4.94 -0.21 -22.43
C LEU A 57 -3.54 -0.48 -22.99
N ASN A 58 -3.43 -1.05 -24.19
CA ASN A 58 -2.14 -1.39 -24.82
C ASN A 58 -1.26 -0.19 -25.19
N CYS A 59 -1.78 1.04 -25.11
CA CYS A 59 -0.97 2.25 -25.22
C CYS A 59 -0.19 2.56 -23.93
N LEU A 60 -0.56 1.96 -22.79
CA LEU A 60 0.09 2.16 -21.50
C LEU A 60 1.21 1.13 -21.29
N ALA A 61 2.33 1.57 -20.75
CA ALA A 61 3.48 0.72 -20.39
C ALA A 61 4.12 1.21 -19.09
N ASP A 62 4.80 0.30 -18.42
CA ASP A 62 5.46 0.48 -17.11
C ASP A 62 4.51 0.94 -16.01
N VAL A 63 3.27 0.44 -16.07
CA VAL A 63 2.19 0.79 -15.14
C VAL A 63 1.39 -0.44 -14.71
N ILE A 64 0.76 -0.30 -13.55
CA ILE A 64 -0.38 -1.10 -13.12
C ILE A 64 -1.62 -0.21 -13.14
N VAL A 65 -2.73 -0.73 -13.68
CA VAL A 65 -4.04 -0.08 -13.71
C VAL A 65 -5.00 -0.91 -12.87
N PHE A 66 -5.56 -0.30 -11.83
CA PHE A 66 -6.57 -0.91 -10.98
C PHE A 66 -7.98 -0.61 -11.53
N SER A 67 -8.95 -1.45 -11.16
CA SER A 67 -10.36 -1.16 -11.42
C SER A 67 -10.86 0.02 -10.58
N THR A 68 -11.77 0.78 -11.14
CA THR A 68 -12.48 1.89 -10.48
C THR A 68 -13.89 1.52 -10.06
N ASP A 69 -14.31 0.27 -10.28
CA ASP A 69 -15.71 -0.16 -10.14
C ASP A 69 -16.09 -0.52 -8.69
N ASP A 70 -15.12 -0.48 -7.76
CA ASP A 70 -15.33 -0.69 -6.33
C ASP A 70 -15.54 0.63 -5.57
N ASN A 71 -16.43 0.64 -4.57
CA ASN A 71 -16.61 1.76 -3.63
C ASN A 71 -15.29 2.16 -2.93
N ARG A 72 -14.39 1.19 -2.76
CA ARG A 72 -13.03 1.38 -2.26
C ARG A 72 -12.07 0.77 -3.29
N PRO A 73 -11.36 1.57 -4.09
CA PRO A 73 -10.43 1.06 -5.10
C PRO A 73 -9.36 0.14 -4.50
N ASP A 74 -8.87 -0.82 -5.29
CA ASP A 74 -7.84 -1.77 -4.84
C ASP A 74 -6.54 -1.07 -4.43
N SER A 75 -6.16 0.03 -5.08
CA SER A 75 -5.02 0.87 -4.66
C SER A 75 -5.16 1.33 -3.21
N ASN A 76 -6.33 1.82 -2.82
CA ASN A 76 -6.58 2.30 -1.46
C ASN A 76 -6.53 1.18 -0.40
N LYS A 77 -6.86 -0.07 -0.79
CA LYS A 77 -6.70 -1.25 0.06
C LYS A 77 -5.21 -1.58 0.31
N ILE A 78 -4.31 -1.17 -0.60
CA ILE A 78 -2.85 -1.34 -0.49
C ILE A 78 -2.23 -0.14 0.23
N SER A 79 -2.12 -0.23 1.56
CA SER A 79 -1.46 0.78 2.40
C SER A 79 -1.99 2.21 2.21
N GLY A 80 -3.27 2.37 1.85
CA GLY A 80 -3.88 3.68 1.64
C GLY A 80 -3.35 4.45 0.44
N SER A 81 -2.90 3.76 -0.63
CA SER A 81 -2.44 4.43 -1.85
C SER A 81 -3.55 5.25 -2.52
N ASP A 82 -3.20 6.44 -2.97
CA ASP A 82 -4.05 7.39 -3.70
C ASP A 82 -3.57 7.65 -5.14
N LEU A 83 -2.53 6.93 -5.59
CA LEU A 83 -1.97 7.01 -6.94
C LEU A 83 -1.31 8.37 -7.29
N ASP A 84 -0.82 9.12 -6.30
CA ASP A 84 -0.11 10.41 -6.49
C ASP A 84 1.36 10.28 -6.94
N GLY A 85 1.82 9.07 -7.24
CA GLY A 85 3.23 8.72 -7.48
C GLY A 85 3.67 7.41 -6.84
N ASP A 86 2.74 6.69 -6.22
CA ASP A 86 3.00 5.41 -5.56
C ASP A 86 3.54 4.33 -6.51
N HIS A 87 4.59 3.65 -6.05
CA HIS A 87 5.17 2.50 -6.73
C HIS A 87 4.74 1.19 -6.07
N TYR A 88 4.43 0.20 -6.90
CA TYR A 88 3.95 -1.10 -6.45
C TYR A 88 4.98 -2.20 -6.70
N PHE A 89 5.12 -3.07 -5.71
CA PHE A 89 5.78 -4.35 -5.90
C PHE A 89 4.76 -5.38 -6.40
N VAL A 90 5.05 -5.98 -7.56
CA VAL A 90 4.18 -6.97 -8.20
C VAL A 90 4.93 -8.29 -8.36
N ARG A 91 4.30 -9.40 -7.95
CA ARG A 91 4.88 -10.74 -8.09
C ARG A 91 3.89 -11.75 -8.68
N GLN A 92 4.27 -12.40 -9.76
CA GLN A 92 3.59 -13.58 -10.32
C GLN A 92 4.00 -14.87 -9.59
N HIS A 93 3.12 -15.87 -9.64
CA HIS A 93 3.39 -17.25 -9.20
C HIS A 93 3.85 -17.40 -7.74
N LEU A 94 3.29 -16.60 -6.83
CA LEU A 94 3.51 -16.80 -5.39
C LEU A 94 2.25 -17.44 -4.80
N GLN A 95 2.38 -18.68 -4.32
CA GLN A 95 1.35 -19.31 -3.51
C GLN A 95 1.48 -18.78 -2.08
N LEU A 96 0.58 -17.89 -1.67
CA LEU A 96 0.46 -17.54 -0.25
C LEU A 96 -0.13 -18.73 0.48
N SER A 97 0.54 -19.19 1.55
CA SER A 97 0.00 -20.21 2.45
C SER A 97 -1.25 -19.74 3.19
N ARG A 98 -1.49 -18.42 3.27
CA ARG A 98 -2.65 -17.81 3.89
C ARG A 98 -3.00 -16.50 3.19
N LYS A 99 -4.27 -16.36 2.77
CA LYS A 99 -4.84 -15.07 2.38
C LYS A 99 -5.30 -14.32 3.62
N VAL A 100 -5.03 -13.02 3.68
CA VAL A 100 -5.47 -12.13 4.75
C VAL A 100 -6.31 -11.04 4.11
N GLU A 101 -7.52 -10.84 4.61
CA GLU A 101 -8.41 -9.80 4.09
C GLU A 101 -7.81 -8.41 4.34
N PRO A 102 -7.99 -7.45 3.40
CA PRO A 102 -7.53 -6.08 3.59
C PRO A 102 -8.16 -5.44 4.83
N LEU A 103 -7.37 -4.65 5.56
CA LEU A 103 -7.88 -3.97 6.74
C LEU A 103 -8.84 -2.83 6.33
N ASP A 104 -9.99 -2.74 6.99
CA ASP A 104 -10.94 -1.64 6.80
C ASP A 104 -10.66 -0.50 7.78
N TYR A 105 -9.89 0.49 7.32
CA TYR A 105 -9.48 1.62 8.13
C TYR A 105 -10.60 2.63 8.41
N ALA A 106 -11.63 2.69 7.54
CA ALA A 106 -12.74 3.63 7.69
C ALA A 106 -13.51 3.42 9.01
N SER A 107 -13.46 2.21 9.56
CA SER A 107 -14.04 1.86 10.86
C SER A 107 -13.24 2.37 12.07
N LEU A 108 -11.99 2.80 11.88
CA LEU A 108 -11.04 3.15 12.94
C LEU A 108 -10.86 4.67 13.12
N ALA A 109 -11.20 5.47 12.10
CA ALA A 109 -11.12 6.93 12.17
C ALA A 109 -12.29 7.51 12.99
N LYS A 110 -12.02 7.91 14.24
CA LYS A 110 -12.91 8.87 14.94
C LYS A 110 -12.75 10.23 14.26
N THR A 111 -13.84 10.71 13.68
CA THR A 111 -13.95 12.00 13.01
C THR A 111 -13.52 13.14 13.94
N THR A 112 -12.30 13.64 13.79
CA THR A 112 -11.98 15.00 14.24
C THR A 112 -12.39 15.94 13.12
N SER A 113 -13.47 16.68 13.35
CA SER A 113 -13.96 17.73 12.46
C SER A 113 -12.86 18.74 12.19
N VAL A 114 -12.56 18.97 10.91
CA VAL A 114 -11.66 20.04 10.48
C VAL A 114 -12.42 21.36 10.58
N ASP A 115 -11.90 22.31 11.38
CA ASP A 115 -12.49 23.65 11.58
C ASP A 115 -12.40 24.45 10.25
N PRO A 116 -13.52 24.90 9.65
CA PRO A 116 -13.59 25.44 8.28
C PRO A 116 -12.95 26.84 8.08
N LYS A 117 -12.11 27.31 9.00
CA LYS A 117 -11.54 28.67 8.93
C LYS A 117 -10.39 28.77 7.91
N PRO A 118 -10.23 29.93 7.23
CA PRO A 118 -9.19 30.12 6.22
C PRO A 118 -7.80 29.82 6.77
N LYS A 119 -6.98 29.11 5.97
CA LYS A 119 -5.60 28.75 6.29
C LYS A 119 -4.76 30.03 6.48
N THR A 120 -4.63 30.51 7.71
CA THR A 120 -3.71 31.60 8.07
C THR A 120 -2.29 31.08 8.26
N TYR A 121 -1.27 31.95 8.18
CA TYR A 121 0.12 31.60 8.50
C TYR A 121 0.26 30.92 9.87
N TYR A 122 -0.54 31.35 10.85
CA TYR A 122 -0.60 30.74 12.17
C TYR A 122 -1.16 29.31 12.14
N ASN A 123 -2.16 29.03 11.29
CA ASN A 123 -2.68 27.66 11.10
C ASN A 123 -1.62 26.75 10.46
N ILE A 124 -0.79 27.26 9.55
CA ILE A 124 0.32 26.50 8.96
C ILE A 124 1.35 26.16 10.05
N ILE A 125 1.79 27.14 10.85
CA ILE A 125 2.74 26.90 11.95
C ILE A 125 2.17 25.91 12.96
N LYS A 126 0.92 26.10 13.40
CA LYS A 126 0.23 25.19 14.32
C LYS A 126 0.13 23.78 13.75
N HIS A 127 -0.14 23.66 12.45
CA HIS A 127 -0.17 22.38 11.75
C HIS A 127 1.20 21.71 11.71
N CYS A 128 2.28 22.45 11.42
CA CYS A 128 3.65 21.91 11.48
C CYS A 128 4.00 21.41 12.89
N TYR A 129 3.64 22.14 13.95
CA TYR A 129 3.87 21.69 15.33
C TYR A 129 3.07 20.43 15.68
N LEU A 130 1.82 20.31 15.21
CA LEU A 130 1.02 19.11 15.39
C LEU A 130 1.62 17.91 14.65
N LEU A 131 2.07 18.09 13.41
CA LEU A 131 2.77 17.05 12.65
C LEU A 131 4.05 16.60 13.36
N LEU A 132 4.87 17.54 13.85
CA LEU A 132 6.11 17.23 14.58
C LEU A 132 5.87 16.46 15.88
N GLY A 133 4.75 16.74 16.58
CA GLY A 133 4.39 16.04 17.83
C GLY A 133 3.61 14.74 17.64
N ALA A 134 2.93 14.56 16.51
CA ALA A 134 2.07 13.40 16.23
C ALA A 134 2.74 12.30 15.40
N THR A 135 3.90 12.57 14.79
CA THR A 135 4.55 11.64 13.86
C THR A 135 5.47 10.64 14.57
N ASN A 136 4.86 9.71 15.32
CA ASN A 136 5.55 8.51 15.82
C ASN A 136 5.58 7.35 14.80
N TYR A 137 5.23 7.60 13.53
CA TYR A 137 5.12 6.57 12.48
C TYR A 137 6.39 5.74 12.31
N GLY A 138 7.55 6.41 12.24
CA GLY A 138 8.85 5.75 12.14
C GLY A 138 9.20 4.95 13.40
N GLU A 139 8.84 5.46 14.58
CA GLU A 139 9.05 4.77 15.85
C GLU A 139 8.18 3.52 15.98
N ILE A 140 6.89 3.61 15.61
CA ILE A 140 5.96 2.48 15.58
C ILE A 140 6.47 1.41 14.61
N TYR A 141 6.92 1.80 13.41
CA TYR A 141 7.45 0.87 12.42
C TYR A 141 8.72 0.18 12.91
N ASN A 142 9.67 0.93 13.48
CA ASN A 142 10.92 0.37 14.00
C ASN A 142 10.66 -0.55 15.20
N LEU A 143 9.70 -0.20 16.06
CA LEU A 143 9.27 -1.06 17.16
C LEU A 143 8.60 -2.35 16.63
N HIS A 144 7.73 -2.23 15.63
CA HIS A 144 7.12 -3.38 14.94
C HIS A 144 8.20 -4.31 14.38
N ALA A 145 9.15 -3.78 13.59
CA ALA A 145 10.26 -4.54 13.04
C ALA A 145 11.07 -5.23 14.14
N THR A 146 11.44 -4.49 15.19
CA THR A 146 12.19 -5.03 16.34
C THR A 146 11.44 -6.17 17.03
N VAL A 147 10.12 -6.03 17.21
CA VAL A 147 9.27 -7.05 17.81
C VAL A 147 9.22 -8.27 16.89
N VAL A 148 8.95 -8.11 15.59
CA VAL A 148 8.90 -9.24 14.66
C VAL A 148 10.25 -9.97 14.58
N ASP A 149 11.35 -9.24 14.46
CA ASP A 149 12.70 -9.80 14.32
C ASP A 149 13.15 -10.57 15.57
N LYS A 150 12.96 -10.01 16.77
CA LYS A 150 13.29 -10.70 18.04
C LYS A 150 12.47 -11.97 18.26
N ASN A 151 11.29 -12.05 17.65
CA ASN A 151 10.34 -13.15 17.85
C ASN A 151 10.51 -14.30 16.86
N LEU A 152 11.31 -14.13 15.80
CA LEU A 152 11.69 -15.24 14.92
C LEU A 152 12.55 -16.28 15.66
N GLU A 153 13.27 -15.89 16.72
CA GLU A 153 14.17 -16.82 17.43
C GLU A 153 13.63 -17.39 18.75
N LYS A 154 12.73 -16.71 19.51
CA LYS A 154 12.52 -17.05 20.95
C LYS A 154 11.11 -16.89 21.56
N CYS A 155 10.05 -16.52 20.84
CA CYS A 155 8.77 -16.19 21.49
C CYS A 155 7.63 -17.20 21.21
N PRO A 156 6.77 -17.54 22.20
CA PRO A 156 5.54 -18.28 21.95
C PRO A 156 4.69 -17.53 20.92
N GLN A 157 4.51 -18.14 19.76
CA GLN A 157 3.95 -17.56 18.54
C GLN A 157 2.70 -16.69 18.77
N ARG A 158 1.86 -16.97 19.78
CA ARG A 158 0.58 -16.29 19.99
C ARG A 158 0.64 -14.88 20.61
N THR A 159 1.53 -14.59 21.55
CA THR A 159 1.54 -13.27 22.24
C THR A 159 2.26 -12.22 21.41
N CYS A 160 3.38 -12.63 20.83
CA CYS A 160 4.21 -11.78 19.98
C CYS A 160 3.55 -11.43 18.64
N GLN A 161 2.74 -12.34 18.09
CA GLN A 161 1.87 -12.02 16.95
C GLN A 161 0.83 -10.96 17.29
N LYS A 162 0.23 -10.98 18.49
CA LYS A 162 -0.76 -9.97 18.90
C LYS A 162 -0.14 -8.57 18.97
N VAL A 163 1.02 -8.45 19.61
CA VAL A 163 1.72 -7.16 19.73
C VAL A 163 2.15 -6.63 18.35
N ALA A 164 2.65 -7.49 17.47
CA ALA A 164 2.98 -7.09 16.09
C ALA A 164 1.74 -6.63 15.32
N ILE A 165 0.62 -7.34 15.43
CA ILE A 165 -0.66 -6.94 14.80
C ILE A 165 -1.13 -5.59 15.33
N GLU A 166 -1.06 -5.35 16.65
CA GLU A 166 -1.45 -4.07 17.26
C GLU A 166 -0.57 -2.92 16.77
N LEU A 167 0.76 -3.12 16.71
CA LEU A 167 1.69 -2.13 16.16
C LEU A 167 1.45 -1.86 14.68
N ALA A 168 1.14 -2.89 13.89
CA ALA A 168 0.76 -2.72 12.50
C ALA A 168 -0.54 -1.93 12.33
N ASN A 169 -1.56 -2.19 13.15
CA ASN A 169 -2.80 -1.42 13.15
C ASN A 169 -2.58 0.05 13.56
N MET A 170 -1.76 0.30 14.59
CA MET A 170 -1.38 1.66 14.98
C MET A 170 -0.66 2.39 13.86
N PHE A 171 0.23 1.70 13.15
CA PHE A 171 0.93 2.22 11.98
C PHE A 171 -0.04 2.58 10.86
N SER A 172 -1.05 1.74 10.60
CA SER A 172 -2.12 2.03 9.64
C SER A 172 -2.87 3.31 9.97
N ILE A 173 -3.33 3.44 11.22
CA ILE A 173 -4.10 4.59 11.69
C ILE A 173 -3.23 5.86 11.60
N ALA A 174 -1.97 5.78 12.00
CA ALA A 174 -1.03 6.91 11.89
C ALA A 174 -0.78 7.32 10.43
N ASN A 175 -0.71 6.37 9.50
CA ASN A 175 -0.56 6.64 8.07
C ASN A 175 -1.75 7.44 7.53
N GLU A 176 -2.97 7.00 7.86
CA GLU A 176 -4.20 7.66 7.41
C GLU A 176 -4.38 9.03 8.05
N TYR A 177 -4.05 9.19 9.33
CA TYR A 177 -4.06 10.50 9.98
C TYR A 177 -3.13 11.49 9.26
N ASN A 178 -1.94 11.05 8.86
CA ASN A 178 -1.02 11.87 8.06
C ASN A 178 -1.58 12.20 6.67
N LEU A 179 -2.26 11.26 6.01
CA LEU A 179 -2.91 11.50 4.72
C LEU A 179 -4.06 12.52 4.83
N ASN A 180 -4.90 12.40 5.85
CA ASN A 180 -6.02 13.33 6.10
C ASN A 180 -5.57 14.72 6.55
N LEU A 181 -4.31 14.86 6.97
CA LEU A 181 -3.71 16.15 7.31
C LEU A 181 -3.09 16.88 6.11
N LYS A 182 -2.80 16.20 4.99
CA LYS A 182 -2.29 16.82 3.74
C LYS A 182 -3.36 17.69 3.08
#